data_AF-A0AAV6BML0-F1
#
_entry.id   AF-A0AAV6BML0-F1
#
_cell.length_a   1.000
_cell.length_b   1.000
_cell.length_c   1.000
_cell.angle_alpha   90.00
_cell.angle_beta   90.00
_cell.angle_gamma   90.00
#
_symmetry.space_group_name_H-M   'P 1'
#
loop_
_entity.id
_entity.type
_entity.pdbx_description
1 polymer ?
#
loop_
_entity_poly.entity_id
_entity_poly.type
_entity_poly.pdbx_seq_one_letter_code
_entity_poly.pdbx_strand_id
1 'polypeptide(L)'
;MKALHAHGGTPPGWRFALPAGDAAEGRKVFVSMECYACHQVSGEQFPRDSKTPRGQGPDMTGMGSHHPAEYFAESIMNPNRVIVDGDGYVGADGLSKMPSYADTITVKQLMDLVAYLRSFKASDEHHHSGMTGSMDSGSSMKMK
;
A
#
# COMPACT_ATOMS: atom_id res chain seq x y z
N MET A 1 28.96 27.17 7.78
CA MET A 1 27.73 27.95 7.47
C MET A 1 27.94 29.09 6.48
N LYS A 2 28.95 29.97 6.65
CA LYS A 2 29.16 31.13 5.74
C LYS A 2 29.29 30.75 4.25
N ALA A 3 29.98 29.66 3.93
CA ALA A 3 30.07 29.12 2.56
C ALA A 3 28.74 28.54 2.03
N LEU A 4 27.94 27.86 2.87
CA LEU A 4 26.62 27.34 2.46
C LEU A 4 25.64 28.49 2.17
N HIS A 5 25.66 29.55 2.98
CA HIS A 5 24.80 30.72 2.77
C HIS A 5 25.20 31.53 1.52
N ALA A 6 26.47 31.50 1.11
CA ALA A 6 26.92 32.13 -0.14
C ALA A 6 26.44 31.40 -1.40
N HIS A 7 26.03 30.13 -1.28
CA HIS A 7 25.59 29.27 -2.38
C HIS A 7 24.09 28.93 -2.34
N GLY A 8 23.27 29.72 -1.64
CA GLY A 8 21.81 29.52 -1.61
C GLY A 8 21.29 28.58 -0.52
N GLY A 9 22.13 28.19 0.45
CA GLY A 9 21.69 27.58 1.72
C GLY A 9 21.78 26.05 1.79
N THR A 10 21.83 25.34 0.67
CA THR A 10 22.08 23.88 0.63
C THR A 10 23.34 23.54 -0.16
N PRO A 11 24.05 22.44 0.18
CA PRO A 11 25.21 22.02 -0.60
C PRO A 11 24.85 21.68 -2.05
N PRO A 12 25.70 21.98 -3.05
CA PRO A 12 25.52 21.50 -4.42
C PRO A 12 25.38 19.97 -4.46
N GLY A 13 24.36 19.47 -5.16
CA GLY A 13 24.07 18.04 -5.24
C GLY A 13 23.40 17.44 -4.00
N TRP A 14 23.06 18.26 -2.99
CA TRP A 14 22.28 17.79 -1.86
C TRP A 14 20.89 17.35 -2.33
N ARG A 15 20.45 16.20 -1.80
CA ARG A 15 19.10 15.68 -1.98
C ARG A 15 18.57 15.27 -0.62
N PHE A 16 17.28 15.50 -0.41
CA PHE A 16 16.58 14.93 0.73
C PHE A 16 16.67 13.40 0.66
N ALA A 17 17.09 12.79 1.76
CA ALA A 17 17.19 11.35 1.88
C ALA A 17 16.68 10.94 3.26
N LEU A 18 15.78 9.95 3.27
CA LEU A 18 15.34 9.31 4.50
C LEU A 18 16.29 8.16 4.85
N PRO A 19 16.37 7.77 6.14
CA PRO A 19 17.09 6.57 6.54
C PRO A 19 16.57 5.35 5.80
N ALA A 20 17.44 4.38 5.53
CA ALA A 20 17.00 3.10 5.00
C ALA A 20 16.08 2.37 6.00
N GLY A 21 15.09 1.68 5.44
CA GLY A 21 14.18 0.83 6.19
C GLY A 21 14.71 -0.59 6.39
N ASP A 22 14.26 -1.24 7.46
CA ASP A 22 14.45 -2.65 7.76
C ASP A 22 13.10 -3.38 7.69
N ALA A 23 12.98 -4.37 6.80
CA ALA A 23 11.75 -5.10 6.60
C ALA A 23 11.33 -5.95 7.82
N ALA A 24 12.28 -6.45 8.62
CA ALA A 24 11.96 -7.21 9.82
C ALA A 24 11.37 -6.31 10.91
N GLU A 25 11.90 -5.10 11.08
CA GLU A 25 11.29 -4.10 11.97
C GLU A 25 9.94 -3.61 11.40
N GLY A 26 9.84 -3.46 10.08
CA GLY A 26 8.60 -3.08 9.40
C GLY A 26 7.46 -4.05 9.64
N ARG A 27 7.75 -5.35 9.67
CA ARG A 27 6.78 -6.39 10.05
C ARG A 27 6.26 -6.18 11.47
N LYS A 28 7.12 -5.79 12.42
CA LYS A 28 6.68 -5.50 13.80
C LYS A 28 5.77 -4.29 13.83
N VAL A 29 6.09 -3.24 13.05
CA VAL A 29 5.22 -2.07 12.91
C VAL A 29 3.86 -2.47 12.34
N PHE A 30 3.83 -3.23 11.24
CA PHE A 30 2.62 -3.74 10.59
C PHE A 30 1.70 -4.49 11.56
N VAL A 31 2.28 -5.32 12.45
CA VAL A 31 1.54 -6.01 13.51
C VAL A 31 1.10 -5.04 14.61
N SER A 32 1.99 -4.20 15.13
CA SER A 32 1.68 -3.29 16.24
C SER A 32 0.57 -2.28 15.91
N MET A 33 0.48 -1.88 14.64
CA MET A 33 -0.51 -0.95 14.12
C MET A 33 -1.79 -1.64 13.62
N GLU A 34 -1.90 -2.96 13.82
CA GLU A 34 -2.99 -3.83 13.34
C GLU A 34 -3.29 -3.69 11.84
N CYS A 35 -2.28 -3.40 11.00
CA CYS A 35 -2.48 -3.30 9.54
C CYS A 35 -3.06 -4.61 8.96
N TYR A 36 -2.71 -5.75 9.56
CA TYR A 36 -3.22 -7.08 9.23
C TYR A 36 -4.72 -7.27 9.49
N ALA A 37 -5.35 -6.38 10.27
CA ALA A 37 -6.79 -6.45 10.47
C ALA A 37 -7.50 -6.13 9.15
N CYS A 38 -7.10 -5.05 8.49
CA CYS A 38 -7.75 -4.63 7.25
C CYS A 38 -7.15 -5.29 6.00
N HIS A 39 -5.83 -5.45 5.95
CA HIS A 39 -5.11 -5.92 4.77
C HIS A 39 -4.68 -7.39 4.89
N GLN A 40 -5.06 -8.20 3.90
CA GLN A 40 -4.56 -9.55 3.76
C GLN A 40 -3.20 -9.58 3.04
N VAL A 41 -2.36 -10.54 3.41
CA VAL A 41 -1.10 -10.84 2.71
C VAL A 41 -0.97 -12.36 2.65
N SER A 42 -1.06 -12.93 1.45
CA SER A 42 -0.93 -14.38 1.25
C SER A 42 0.47 -14.85 1.64
N GLY A 43 0.55 -15.98 2.34
CA GLY A 43 1.82 -16.55 2.81
C GLY A 43 2.36 -15.95 4.13
N GLU A 44 1.79 -14.85 4.63
CA GLU A 44 2.11 -14.31 5.96
C GLU A 44 1.18 -14.86 7.05
N GLN A 45 1.68 -14.93 8.28
CA GLN A 45 0.87 -15.28 9.45
C GLN A 45 0.89 -14.16 10.49
N PHE A 46 -0.29 -13.67 10.85
CA PHE A 46 -0.49 -12.61 11.83
C PHE A 46 -1.35 -13.09 13.01
N PRO A 47 -1.35 -12.37 14.15
CA PRO A 47 -2.23 -12.68 15.27
C PRO A 47 -3.70 -12.78 14.86
N ARG A 48 -4.44 -13.68 15.53
CA ARG A 48 -5.87 -13.93 15.23
C ARG A 48 -6.81 -12.98 15.95
N ASP A 49 -6.34 -12.39 17.03
CA ASP A 49 -6.97 -11.35 17.79
C ASP A 49 -6.69 -9.99 17.14
N SER A 50 -7.78 -9.25 16.90
CA SER A 50 -7.78 -7.86 16.44
C SER A 50 -9.07 -7.26 16.98
N LYS A 51 -8.98 -6.03 17.50
CA LYS A 51 -10.19 -5.26 17.89
C LYS A 51 -10.84 -4.61 16.67
N THR A 52 -10.11 -4.52 15.57
CA THR A 52 -10.55 -3.96 14.30
C THR A 52 -11.21 -5.04 13.42
N PRO A 53 -12.39 -4.80 12.83
CA PRO A 53 -13.04 -5.72 11.91
C PRO A 53 -12.14 -6.11 10.73
N ARG A 54 -12.15 -7.39 10.36
CA ARG A 54 -11.26 -7.92 9.33
C ARG A 54 -11.70 -7.57 7.90
N GLY A 55 -10.73 -7.50 6.98
CA GLY A 55 -10.95 -7.54 5.53
C GLY A 55 -11.55 -6.27 4.93
N GLN A 56 -11.28 -5.12 5.56
CA GLN A 56 -11.80 -3.82 5.12
C GLN A 56 -10.88 -3.08 4.15
N GLY A 57 -9.69 -3.63 3.85
CA GLY A 57 -8.72 -3.02 2.95
C GLY A 57 -8.40 -3.92 1.75
N PRO A 58 -7.80 -3.35 0.68
CA PRO A 58 -7.31 -4.14 -0.45
C PRO A 58 -6.31 -5.22 -0.05
N ASP A 59 -6.26 -6.31 -0.80
CA ASP A 59 -5.23 -7.34 -0.68
C ASP A 59 -3.84 -6.74 -0.99
N MET A 60 -2.86 -7.05 -0.14
CA MET A 60 -1.48 -6.56 -0.24
C MET A 60 -0.52 -7.61 -0.83
N THR A 61 -1.01 -8.80 -1.16
CA THR A 61 -0.26 -9.86 -1.85
C THR A 61 0.32 -9.32 -3.17
N GLY A 62 1.64 -9.43 -3.35
CA GLY A 62 2.32 -8.95 -4.57
C GLY A 62 2.42 -7.44 -4.76
N MET A 63 1.83 -6.63 -3.89
CA MET A 63 1.80 -5.18 -4.10
C MET A 63 3.19 -4.54 -4.06
N GLY A 64 4.17 -5.18 -3.40
CA GLY A 64 5.54 -4.70 -3.33
C GLY A 64 6.23 -4.51 -4.69
N SER A 65 5.82 -5.27 -5.72
CA SER A 65 6.31 -5.10 -7.11
C SER A 65 5.48 -4.12 -7.95
N HIS A 66 4.27 -3.76 -7.51
CA HIS A 66 3.35 -2.92 -8.28
C HIS A 66 3.48 -1.43 -7.98
N HIS A 67 4.04 -1.07 -6.82
CA HIS A 67 4.11 0.32 -6.38
C HIS A 67 5.49 0.75 -5.91
N PRO A 68 5.86 2.02 -6.13
CA PRO A 68 7.09 2.58 -5.59
C PRO A 68 6.97 2.79 -4.06
N ALA A 69 8.12 2.99 -3.40
CA ALA A 69 8.20 3.20 -1.96
C ALA A 69 7.38 4.41 -1.49
N GLU A 70 7.41 5.47 -2.29
CA GLU A 70 6.76 6.75 -2.05
C GLU A 70 5.24 6.63 -2.06
N TYR A 71 4.69 5.74 -2.90
CA TYR A 71 3.25 5.48 -2.92
C TYR A 71 2.79 4.87 -1.61
N PHE A 72 3.49 3.83 -1.11
CA PHE A 72 3.18 3.26 0.20
C PHE A 72 3.31 4.28 1.33
N ALA A 73 4.38 5.09 1.31
CA ALA A 73 4.57 6.13 2.31
C ALA A 73 3.42 7.15 2.30
N GLU A 74 2.97 7.61 1.12
CA GLU A 74 1.84 8.53 1.01
C GLU A 74 0.52 7.88 1.41
N SER A 75 0.25 6.63 1.04
CA SER A 75 -0.96 5.92 1.45
C SER A 75 -1.06 5.74 2.97
N ILE A 76 0.06 5.55 3.67
CA ILE A 76 0.09 5.42 5.13
C ILE A 76 -0.10 6.77 5.83
N MET A 77 0.54 7.82 5.31
CA MET A 77 0.57 9.13 5.97
C MET A 77 -0.62 10.01 5.56
N ASN A 78 -1.12 9.85 4.35
CA ASN A 78 -2.19 10.62 3.73
C ASN A 78 -3.12 9.71 2.88
N PRO A 79 -3.87 8.79 3.52
CA PRO A 79 -4.71 7.81 2.82
C PRO A 79 -5.84 8.43 1.99
N ASN A 80 -6.18 9.71 2.20
CA ASN A 80 -7.18 10.43 1.42
C ASN A 80 -6.61 11.05 0.14
N ARG A 81 -5.30 11.03 -0.08
CA ARG A 81 -4.69 11.60 -1.29
C ARG A 81 -5.07 10.82 -2.55
N VAL A 82 -5.04 9.50 -2.44
CA VAL A 82 -5.46 8.56 -3.48
C VAL A 82 -6.28 7.49 -2.79
N ILE A 83 -7.59 7.54 -3.02
CA ILE A 83 -8.52 6.50 -2.62
C ILE A 83 -8.65 5.56 -3.80
N VAL A 84 -8.33 4.28 -3.61
CA VAL A 84 -8.47 3.27 -4.66
C VAL A 84 -9.93 2.90 -4.86
N ASP A 85 -10.31 2.61 -6.11
CA ASP A 85 -11.65 2.14 -6.43
C ASP A 85 -11.91 0.78 -5.77
N GLY A 86 -13.09 0.62 -5.18
CA GLY A 86 -13.52 -0.65 -4.60
C GLY A 86 -14.58 -0.45 -3.50
N ASP A 87 -15.42 -1.47 -3.36
CA ASP A 87 -16.50 -1.43 -2.37
C ASP A 87 -15.92 -1.51 -0.96
N GLY A 88 -16.34 -0.58 -0.11
CA GLY A 88 -16.06 -0.64 1.32
C GLY A 88 -14.77 0.03 1.77
N TYR A 89 -13.95 0.62 0.90
CA TYR A 89 -12.75 1.37 1.31
C TYR A 89 -13.03 2.79 1.81
N VAL A 90 -14.23 3.31 1.51
CA VAL A 90 -14.64 4.69 1.80
C VAL A 90 -15.75 4.70 2.86
N GLY A 91 -15.64 5.60 3.82
CA GLY A 91 -16.66 5.87 4.83
C GLY A 91 -17.85 6.66 4.28
N ALA A 92 -18.90 6.83 5.10
CA ALA A 92 -20.07 7.63 4.71
C ALA A 92 -19.74 9.13 4.51
N ASP A 93 -18.60 9.58 5.04
CA ASP A 93 -18.04 10.91 4.91
C ASP A 93 -17.23 11.13 3.62
N GLY A 94 -17.08 10.09 2.79
CA GLY A 94 -16.29 10.15 1.56
C GLY A 94 -14.78 10.04 1.78
N LEU A 95 -14.32 9.74 2.99
CA LEU A 95 -12.91 9.57 3.32
C LEU A 95 -12.52 8.09 3.36
N SER A 96 -11.23 7.81 3.17
CA SER A 96 -10.65 6.47 3.36
C SER A 96 -10.93 5.97 4.77
N LYS A 97 -11.34 4.70 4.88
CA LYS A 97 -11.43 3.99 6.16
C LYS A 97 -10.06 3.64 6.74
N MET A 98 -9.01 3.66 5.92
CA MET A 98 -7.65 3.56 6.43
C MET A 98 -7.32 4.87 7.15
N PRO A 99 -6.99 4.83 8.46
CA PRO A 99 -6.63 6.05 9.19
C PRO A 99 -5.28 6.57 8.71
N SER A 100 -5.04 7.88 8.88
CA SER A 100 -3.69 8.42 8.76
C SER A 100 -2.84 7.97 9.94
N TYR A 101 -1.60 7.57 9.68
CA TYR A 101 -0.61 7.24 10.69
C TYR A 101 0.41 8.36 10.91
N ALA A 102 0.17 9.56 10.33
CA ALA A 102 1.16 10.64 10.33
C ALA A 102 1.60 11.11 11.72
N ASP A 103 0.69 11.00 12.70
CA ASP A 103 0.92 11.41 14.09
C ASP A 103 1.18 10.23 15.04
N THR A 104 1.15 8.99 14.53
CA THR A 104 1.22 7.77 15.37
C THR A 104 2.50 6.98 15.19
N ILE A 105 3.15 7.06 14.03
CA ILE A 105 4.42 6.38 13.76
C ILE A 105 5.53 7.39 13.48
N THR A 106 6.74 7.05 13.89
CA THR A 106 7.94 7.83 13.58
C THR A 106 8.35 7.68 12.12
N VAL A 107 9.19 8.60 11.62
CA VAL A 107 9.81 8.49 10.28
C VAL A 107 10.54 7.16 10.10
N LYS A 108 11.23 6.66 11.15
CA LYS A 108 11.94 5.38 11.09
C LYS A 108 10.96 4.21 10.93
N GLN A 109 9.89 4.18 11.73
CA GLN A 109 8.84 3.16 11.62
C GLN A 109 8.16 3.19 10.24
N LEU A 110 7.92 4.38 9.67
CA LEU A 110 7.39 4.50 8.31
C LEU A 110 8.35 3.87 7.28
N MET A 111 9.65 4.16 7.35
CA MET A 111 10.63 3.60 6.41
C MET A 111 10.78 2.09 6.57
N ASP A 112 10.78 1.58 7.80
CA ASP A 112 10.80 0.15 8.07
C ASP A 112 9.54 -0.54 7.53
N LEU A 113 8.36 0.03 7.79
CA LEU A 113 7.08 -0.45 7.27
C LEU A 113 7.06 -0.47 5.74
N VAL A 114 7.50 0.60 5.08
CA VAL A 114 7.61 0.64 3.61
C VAL A 114 8.58 -0.42 3.09
N ALA A 115 9.72 -0.65 3.75
CA ALA A 115 10.64 -1.72 3.37
C ALA A 115 9.98 -3.11 3.45
N TYR A 116 9.15 -3.34 4.47
CA TYR A 116 8.36 -4.56 4.60
C TYR A 116 7.31 -4.70 3.50
N LEU A 117 6.50 -3.67 3.23
CA LEU A 117 5.49 -3.71 2.16
C LEU A 117 6.10 -3.96 0.78
N ARG A 118 7.27 -3.38 0.51
CA ARG A 118 8.03 -3.63 -0.74
C ARG A 118 8.55 -5.05 -0.87
N SER A 119 8.58 -5.83 0.21
CA SER A 119 9.02 -7.22 0.18
C SER A 119 7.94 -8.19 -0.29
N PHE A 120 6.67 -7.76 -0.33
CA PHE A 120 5.52 -8.57 -0.73
C PHE A 120 5.60 -8.95 -2.21
N LYS A 121 5.70 -10.25 -2.47
CA LYS A 121 5.76 -10.84 -3.81
C LYS A 121 4.40 -11.42 -4.18
N ALA A 122 4.15 -11.54 -5.49
CA ALA A 122 2.99 -12.26 -5.97
C ALA A 122 3.04 -13.70 -5.41
N SER A 123 1.89 -14.25 -5.05
CA SER A 123 1.78 -15.68 -4.80
C SER A 123 1.92 -16.43 -6.12
N ASP A 124 2.52 -17.62 -6.09
CA ASP A 124 2.67 -18.48 -7.26
C ASP A 124 1.34 -19.05 -7.81
N GLU A 125 0.19 -18.60 -7.29
CA GLU A 125 -1.14 -19.14 -7.63
C GLU A 125 -1.84 -18.45 -8.82
N HIS A 126 -1.24 -17.41 -9.42
CA HIS A 126 -1.80 -16.77 -10.61
C HIS A 126 -1.23 -17.34 -11.92
N HIS A 127 -1.55 -18.62 -12.19
CA HIS A 127 -1.65 -19.06 -13.58
C HIS A 127 -2.91 -18.46 -14.20
N HIS A 128 -2.71 -17.78 -15.32
CA HIS A 128 -3.73 -17.21 -16.20
C HIS A 128 -4.98 -18.09 -16.36
N SER A 129 -6.11 -17.68 -15.77
CA SER A 129 -7.41 -17.94 -16.38
C SER A 129 -7.58 -16.93 -17.53
N GLY A 130 -6.85 -17.18 -18.61
CA GLY A 130 -7.15 -16.59 -19.91
C GLY A 130 -8.56 -17.01 -20.30
N MET A 131 -9.44 -16.04 -20.45
CA MET A 131 -10.76 -16.24 -21.06
C MET A 131 -10.55 -16.64 -22.53
N THR A 132 -10.44 -17.95 -22.79
CA THR A 132 -10.49 -18.52 -24.13
C THR A 132 -11.83 -19.21 -24.34
N GLY A 133 -12.55 -18.78 -25.39
CA GLY A 133 -13.79 -19.41 -25.89
C GLY A 133 -15.02 -18.58 -25.52
N SER A 134 -15.91 -18.18 -26.42
CA SER A 134 -16.23 -18.74 -27.73
C SER A 134 -16.86 -17.62 -28.59
N MET A 135 -16.38 -17.45 -29.81
CA MET A 135 -17.14 -16.76 -30.86
C MET A 135 -18.27 -17.71 -31.26
N ASP A 136 -19.44 -17.56 -30.66
CA ASP A 136 -20.65 -18.19 -31.18
C ASP A 136 -21.34 -17.26 -32.19
N SER A 137 -21.64 -17.85 -33.32
CA SER A 137 -22.11 -17.21 -34.53
C SER A 137 -23.64 -17.25 -34.54
N GLY A 138 -24.26 -16.09 -34.42
CA GLY A 138 -25.59 -15.84 -34.98
C GLY A 138 -26.76 -15.90 -33.99
N SER A 139 -27.46 -14.78 -33.87
CA SER A 139 -28.89 -14.76 -34.24
C SER A 139 -29.37 -13.34 -34.52
N SER A 140 -30.27 -13.27 -35.49
CA SER A 140 -30.82 -12.12 -36.19
C SER A 140 -31.48 -11.07 -35.29
N MET A 141 -31.12 -9.80 -35.48
CA MET A 141 -32.06 -8.69 -35.23
C MET A 141 -33.27 -8.87 -36.15
N LYS A 142 -34.49 -8.79 -35.59
CA LYS A 142 -35.68 -8.39 -36.33
C LYS A 142 -36.24 -7.11 -35.73
N MET A 143 -36.35 -6.11 -36.58
CA MET A 143 -37.06 -4.86 -36.34
C MET A 143 -38.48 -5.01 -36.89
N LYS A 144 -39.47 -5.00 -35.98
CA LYS A 144 -40.78 -4.35 -36.06
C LYS A 144 -41.63 -4.78 -34.88
#